data_AF-A0A3D0UTU9-F1
#
_entry.id   AF-A0A3D0UTU9-F1
#
_cell.length_a   1.000
_cell.length_b   1.000
_cell.length_c   1.000
_cell.angle_alpha   90.00
_cell.angle_beta   90.00
_cell.angle_gamma   90.00
#
_symmetry.space_group_name_H-M   'P 1'
#
loop_
_entity.id
_entity.type
_entity.pdbx_description
1 polymer ?
#
loop_
_entity_poly.entity_id
_entity_poly.type
_entity_poly.pdbx_seq_one_letter_code
_entity_poly.pdbx_strand_id
1 'polypeptide(L)'
;MSKINENIENIKKSEKIIINTNNFDVLFQLLSRTNNLEELNLKQKEIYFITNTNKFFLKRMLAKYIKNIGVEKIYTIPKDEILNFLSTLSLNKITNQEVYITPFSLTFQETPKLLLISYLVDNLISNGFPIDLIGILLILAISALVVSIFRQVI
;
A
#
# COMPACT_ATOMS: atom_id res chain seq x y z
N MET A 1 12.31 21.39 -1.68
CA MET A 1 10.94 21.24 -2.22
C MET A 1 10.82 19.82 -2.76
N SER A 2 9.70 19.13 -2.53
CA SER A 2 9.51 17.77 -3.07
C SER A 2 9.10 17.87 -4.55
N LYS A 3 9.57 16.96 -5.42
CA LYS A 3 9.15 16.91 -6.84
C LYS A 3 7.64 16.75 -7.04
N ILE A 4 6.93 16.29 -6.00
CA ILE A 4 5.46 16.20 -5.99
C ILE A 4 4.86 17.61 -5.98
N ASN A 5 5.42 18.53 -5.19
CA ASN A 5 4.91 19.90 -5.09
C ASN A 5 5.06 20.68 -6.40
N GLU A 6 6.09 20.38 -7.18
CA GLU A 6 6.33 21.00 -8.49
C GLU A 6 5.36 20.46 -9.56
N ASN A 7 4.72 19.31 -9.33
CA ASN A 7 3.88 18.62 -10.32
C ASN A 7 2.41 18.49 -9.89
N ILE A 8 1.95 19.27 -8.91
CA ILE A 8 0.58 19.17 -8.38
C ILE A 8 -0.46 19.39 -9.48
N GLU A 9 -0.28 20.39 -10.34
CA GLU A 9 -1.20 20.65 -11.46
C GLU A 9 -1.33 19.47 -12.41
N ASN A 10 -0.21 18.77 -12.68
CA ASN A 10 -0.21 17.58 -13.52
C ASN A 10 -0.94 16.42 -12.82
N ILE A 11 -0.72 16.24 -11.52
CA ILE A 11 -1.41 15.22 -10.70
C ILE A 11 -2.91 15.51 -10.64
N LYS A 12 -3.33 16.77 -10.53
CA LYS A 12 -4.74 17.17 -10.51
C LYS A 12 -5.44 16.87 -11.84
N LYS A 13 -4.77 17.11 -12.97
CA LYS A 13 -5.31 16.90 -14.33
C LYS A 13 -5.27 15.44 -14.79
N SER A 14 -4.40 14.60 -14.24
CA SER A 14 -4.25 13.22 -14.70
C SER A 14 -5.39 12.30 -14.25
N GLU A 15 -5.98 11.54 -15.15
CA GLU A 15 -6.92 10.46 -14.78
C GLU A 15 -6.20 9.21 -14.26
N LYS A 16 -5.02 8.92 -14.83
CA LYS A 16 -4.19 7.75 -14.53
C LYS A 16 -2.83 8.18 -13.98
N ILE A 17 -2.41 7.56 -12.89
CA ILE A 17 -1.12 7.81 -12.25
C ILE A 17 -0.32 6.50 -12.25
N ILE A 18 0.89 6.54 -12.83
CA ILE A 18 1.80 5.40 -12.87
C ILE A 18 2.93 5.66 -11.89
N ILE A 19 3.14 4.74 -10.95
CA ILE A 19 4.14 4.87 -9.90
C ILE A 19 5.14 3.73 -10.03
N ASN A 20 6.37 4.09 -10.39
CA ASN A 20 7.52 3.21 -10.36
C ASN A 20 8.48 3.69 -9.26
N THR A 21 8.35 3.11 -8.07
CA THR A 21 9.28 3.38 -6.96
C THR A 21 9.55 2.10 -6.18
N ASN A 22 10.73 2.01 -5.59
CA ASN A 22 11.04 0.98 -4.60
C ASN A 22 10.67 1.44 -3.18
N ASN A 23 10.45 2.74 -2.95
CA ASN A 23 10.16 3.31 -1.65
C ASN A 23 8.73 3.86 -1.61
N PHE A 24 7.77 2.95 -1.38
CA PHE A 24 6.35 3.29 -1.29
C PHE A 24 6.05 4.14 -0.06
N ASP A 25 6.65 3.85 1.11
CA ASP A 25 6.34 4.53 2.36
C ASP A 25 6.53 6.05 2.27
N VAL A 26 7.71 6.48 1.78
CA VAL A 26 8.05 7.90 1.64
C VAL A 26 7.13 8.57 0.62
N LEU A 27 6.84 7.90 -0.51
CA LEU A 27 5.96 8.44 -1.54
C LEU A 27 4.56 8.69 -0.98
N PHE A 28 4.00 7.70 -0.28
CA PHE A 28 2.65 7.80 0.26
C PHE A 28 2.54 8.77 1.43
N GLN A 29 3.58 8.89 2.24
CA GLN A 29 3.64 9.92 3.27
C GLN A 29 3.60 11.32 2.64
N LEU A 30 4.36 11.54 1.56
CA LEU A 30 4.36 12.82 0.84
C LEU A 30 3.02 13.07 0.14
N LEU A 31 2.44 12.06 -0.53
CA LEU A 31 1.13 12.16 -1.19
C LEU A 31 0.03 12.46 -0.18
N SER A 32 0.02 11.78 0.98
CA SER A 32 -0.96 12.04 2.05
C SER A 32 -0.86 13.46 2.58
N ARG A 33 0.36 13.95 2.84
CA ARG A 33 0.58 15.34 3.27
C ARG A 33 0.11 16.34 2.22
N THR A 34 0.43 16.10 0.95
CA THR A 34 0.07 17.01 -0.16
C THR A 34 -1.43 17.00 -0.42
N ASN A 35 -2.08 15.83 -0.34
CA ASN A 35 -3.54 15.73 -0.50
C ASN A 35 -4.30 16.52 0.57
N ASN A 36 -3.81 16.53 1.81
CA ASN A 36 -4.40 17.31 2.90
C ASN A 36 -4.25 18.82 2.70
N LEU A 37 -3.25 19.27 1.94
CA LEU A 37 -2.95 20.69 1.74
C LEU A 37 -3.60 21.25 0.47
N GLU A 38 -3.69 20.46 -0.60
CA GLU A 38 -4.02 20.98 -1.93
C GLU A 38 -5.17 20.25 -2.65
N GLU A 39 -5.88 19.34 -1.99
CA GLU A 39 -6.98 18.53 -2.55
C GLU A 39 -6.66 17.94 -3.94
N LEU A 40 -5.95 16.80 -3.95
CA LEU A 40 -5.50 16.17 -5.20
C LEU A 40 -6.59 15.35 -5.92
N ASN A 41 -7.80 15.28 -5.35
CA ASN A 41 -8.96 14.52 -5.85
C ASN A 41 -8.61 13.09 -6.30
N LEU A 42 -7.85 12.37 -5.47
CA LEU A 42 -7.28 11.06 -5.80
C LEU A 42 -8.31 9.91 -5.78
N LYS A 43 -9.54 10.16 -5.31
CA LYS A 43 -10.65 9.19 -5.25
C LYS A 43 -11.02 8.63 -6.62
N GLN A 44 -11.07 9.50 -7.63
CA GLN A 44 -11.56 9.14 -8.96
C GLN A 44 -10.45 8.63 -9.90
N LYS A 45 -9.19 8.70 -9.45
CA LYS A 45 -8.01 8.40 -10.28
C LYS A 45 -7.64 6.93 -10.20
N GLU A 46 -7.13 6.41 -11.31
CA GLU A 46 -6.58 5.06 -11.39
C GLU A 46 -5.09 5.09 -11.10
N ILE A 47 -4.65 4.37 -10.06
CA ILE A 47 -3.24 4.34 -9.67
C ILE A 47 -2.64 2.96 -9.99
N TYR A 48 -1.59 2.95 -10.80
CA TYR A 48 -0.87 1.75 -11.20
C TYR A 48 0.49 1.70 -10.51
N PHE A 49 0.73 0.67 -9.71
CA PHE A 49 2.00 0.39 -9.06
C PHE A 49 2.81 -0.62 -9.85
N ILE A 50 3.99 -0.18 -10.30
CA ILE A 50 4.97 -1.06 -10.93
C ILE A 50 5.78 -1.71 -9.81
N THR A 51 5.51 -2.98 -9.52
CA THR A 51 6.14 -3.71 -8.41
C THR A 51 6.06 -5.23 -8.54
N ASN A 52 7.11 -5.90 -8.09
CA ASN A 52 7.14 -7.35 -7.87
C ASN A 52 6.96 -7.70 -6.38
N THR A 53 6.68 -6.70 -5.54
CA THR A 53 6.50 -6.88 -4.11
C THR A 53 5.21 -7.64 -3.83
N ASN A 54 5.26 -8.52 -2.82
CA ASN A 54 4.11 -9.28 -2.36
C ASN A 54 2.89 -8.38 -2.07
N LYS A 55 1.71 -8.73 -2.63
CA LYS A 55 0.43 -8.02 -2.47
C LYS A 55 0.09 -7.74 -1.00
N PHE A 56 0.34 -8.68 -0.08
CA PHE A 56 0.05 -8.51 1.35
C PHE A 56 0.97 -7.50 2.02
N PHE A 57 2.26 -7.49 1.67
CA PHE A 57 3.19 -6.49 2.18
C PHE A 57 2.81 -5.10 1.67
N LEU A 58 2.53 -4.97 0.37
CA LEU A 58 2.05 -3.73 -0.21
C LEU A 58 0.80 -3.25 0.53
N LYS A 59 -0.15 -4.14 0.83
CA LYS A 59 -1.37 -3.83 1.58
C LYS A 59 -1.15 -3.27 2.97
N ARG A 60 -0.21 -3.82 3.73
CA ARG A 60 0.15 -3.28 5.03
C ARG A 60 0.70 -1.87 4.93
N MET A 61 1.65 -1.66 4.02
CA MET A 61 2.27 -0.35 3.81
C MET A 61 1.26 0.70 3.34
N LEU A 62 0.40 0.31 2.41
CA LEU A 62 -0.59 1.16 1.78
C LEU A 62 -1.77 1.49 2.70
N ALA A 63 -2.21 0.55 3.53
CA ALA A 63 -3.34 0.72 4.44
C ALA A 63 -3.15 1.90 5.40
N LYS A 64 -1.90 2.18 5.80
CA LYS A 64 -1.54 3.30 6.67
C LYS A 64 -1.91 4.67 6.06
N TYR A 65 -1.89 4.80 4.74
CA TYR A 65 -2.05 6.09 4.05
C TYR A 65 -3.33 6.19 3.23
N ILE A 66 -3.82 5.10 2.64
CA ILE A 66 -4.92 5.19 1.68
C ILE A 66 -6.22 5.66 2.31
N LYS A 67 -6.51 5.33 3.59
CA LYS A 67 -7.72 5.82 4.26
C LYS A 67 -7.79 7.36 4.27
N ASN A 68 -6.65 8.03 4.41
CA ASN A 68 -6.56 9.50 4.38
C ASN A 68 -6.52 10.07 2.96
N ILE A 69 -5.97 9.32 2.00
CA ILE A 69 -5.83 9.76 0.61
C ILE A 69 -7.13 9.53 -0.18
N GLY A 70 -7.94 8.54 0.22
CA GLY A 70 -9.23 8.21 -0.39
C GLY A 70 -9.12 7.47 -1.73
N VAL A 71 -7.97 6.88 -2.09
CA VAL A 71 -7.84 6.18 -3.36
C VAL A 71 -8.66 4.88 -3.36
N GLU A 72 -9.53 4.70 -4.34
CA GLU A 72 -10.37 3.50 -4.47
C GLU A 72 -9.86 2.54 -5.55
N LYS A 73 -9.28 3.07 -6.64
CA LYS A 73 -8.85 2.28 -7.80
C LYS A 73 -7.33 2.15 -7.83
N ILE A 74 -6.83 1.04 -7.28
CA ILE A 74 -5.41 0.72 -7.28
C ILE A 74 -5.19 -0.58 -8.05
N TYR A 75 -4.13 -0.61 -8.84
CA TYR A 75 -3.70 -1.76 -9.61
C TYR A 75 -2.20 -1.98 -9.40
N THR A 76 -1.76 -3.23 -9.46
CA THR A 76 -0.34 -3.58 -9.45
C THR A 76 0.04 -4.27 -10.75
N ILE A 77 1.25 -3.97 -11.22
CA ILE A 77 1.82 -4.43 -12.49
C ILE A 77 3.24 -4.96 -12.19
N PRO A 78 3.58 -6.18 -12.63
CA PRO A 78 4.94 -6.69 -12.55
C PRO A 78 5.94 -5.79 -13.29
N LYS A 79 7.16 -5.68 -12.77
CA LYS A 79 8.23 -4.85 -13.35
C LYS A 79 8.65 -5.32 -14.75
N ASP A 80 8.56 -6.61 -15.00
CA ASP A 80 8.83 -7.28 -16.28
C ASP A 80 7.77 -6.95 -17.34
N GLU A 81 6.56 -6.55 -16.92
CA GLU A 81 5.43 -6.26 -17.82
C GLU A 81 5.25 -4.74 -18.08
N ILE A 82 6.17 -3.88 -17.63
CA ILE A 82 6.07 -2.41 -17.79
C ILE A 82 5.93 -2.01 -19.26
N LEU A 83 6.77 -2.59 -20.14
CA LEU A 83 6.79 -2.20 -21.55
C LEU A 83 5.49 -2.60 -22.25
N ASN A 84 4.96 -3.78 -21.92
CA ASN A 84 3.69 -4.27 -22.42
C ASN A 84 2.55 -3.36 -21.95
N PHE A 85 2.55 -3.00 -20.66
CA PHE A 85 1.58 -2.06 -20.10
C PHE A 85 1.62 -0.67 -20.78
N LEU A 86 2.80 -0.09 -20.96
CA LEU A 86 2.94 1.21 -21.62
C LEU A 86 2.48 1.15 -23.08
N SER A 87 2.76 0.03 -23.76
CA SER A 87 2.26 -0.22 -25.12
C SER A 87 0.73 -0.26 -25.16
N THR A 88 0.08 -1.05 -24.28
CA THR A 88 -1.39 -1.09 -24.18
C THR A 88 -1.96 0.29 -23.83
N LEU A 89 -1.33 1.02 -22.92
CA LEU A 89 -1.74 2.35 -22.51
C LEU A 89 -1.69 3.36 -23.68
N SER A 90 -0.64 3.29 -24.50
CA SER A 90 -0.50 4.12 -25.69
C SER A 90 -1.57 3.84 -26.75
N LEU A 91 -2.00 2.58 -26.84
CA LEU A 91 -3.06 2.14 -27.76
C LEU A 91 -4.46 2.41 -27.22
N ASN A 92 -4.57 3.00 -26.02
CA ASN A 92 -5.80 3.25 -25.28
C ASN A 92 -6.67 1.99 -25.09
N LYS A 93 -6.03 0.82 -25.02
CA LYS A 93 -6.67 -0.51 -24.95
C LYS A 93 -6.68 -1.08 -23.52
N ILE A 94 -6.55 -0.25 -22.49
CA ILE A 94 -6.57 -0.74 -21.10
C ILE A 94 -7.99 -1.19 -20.76
N THR A 95 -8.28 -2.44 -21.08
CA THR A 95 -9.36 -3.21 -20.49
C THR A 95 -8.81 -3.77 -19.19
N ASN A 96 -9.51 -3.56 -18.06
CA ASN A 96 -9.18 -4.08 -16.73
C ASN A 96 -9.22 -5.63 -16.63
N GLN A 97 -8.91 -6.33 -17.71
CA GLN A 97 -8.97 -7.77 -17.94
C GLN A 97 -7.62 -8.35 -18.39
N GLU A 98 -6.58 -7.52 -18.48
CA GLU A 98 -5.23 -8.00 -18.78
C GLU A 98 -4.69 -8.84 -17.61
N VAL A 99 -4.18 -10.03 -17.92
CA VAL A 99 -3.73 -11.02 -16.92
C VAL A 99 -2.66 -10.46 -15.98
N TYR A 100 -1.88 -9.50 -16.45
CA TYR A 100 -0.78 -8.89 -15.70
C TYR A 100 -1.20 -7.67 -14.86
N ILE A 101 -2.43 -7.17 -14.99
CA ILE A 101 -2.96 -6.08 -14.16
C ILE A 101 -3.81 -6.67 -13.06
N THR A 102 -3.31 -6.66 -11.83
CA THR A 102 -4.06 -7.19 -10.69
C THR A 102 -4.74 -6.06 -9.91
N PRO A 103 -6.09 -6.08 -9.76
CA PRO A 103 -6.79 -5.10 -8.95
C PRO A 103 -6.41 -5.26 -7.48
N PHE A 104 -6.17 -4.13 -6.84
CA PHE A 104 -5.70 -4.06 -5.47
C PHE A 104 -6.86 -3.65 -4.55
N SER A 105 -7.38 -4.59 -3.76
CA SER A 105 -8.42 -4.34 -2.77
C SER A 105 -7.82 -4.14 -1.37
N LEU A 106 -8.30 -3.12 -0.67
CA LEU A 106 -7.92 -2.84 0.73
C LEU A 106 -8.68 -3.69 1.74
N THR A 107 -9.68 -4.44 1.31
CA THR A 107 -10.47 -5.31 2.18
C THR A 107 -9.60 -6.47 2.68
N PHE A 108 -9.16 -6.42 3.93
CA PHE A 108 -8.44 -7.52 4.60
C PHE A 108 -9.30 -8.79 4.80
N GLN A 109 -10.46 -8.88 4.16
CA GLN A 109 -11.37 -10.02 4.20
C GLN A 109 -10.76 -11.27 3.54
N GLU A 110 -9.77 -11.11 2.67
CA GLU A 110 -9.04 -12.22 2.05
C GLU A 110 -8.01 -12.89 2.99
N THR A 111 -7.72 -12.30 4.17
CA THR A 111 -6.76 -12.88 5.11
C THR A 111 -7.39 -14.11 5.78
N PRO A 112 -6.80 -15.32 5.69
CA PRO A 112 -7.38 -16.53 6.26
C PRO A 112 -7.69 -16.36 7.75
N LYS A 113 -8.91 -16.70 8.19
CA LYS A 113 -9.36 -16.62 9.61
C LYS A 113 -8.45 -17.37 10.60
N LEU A 114 -7.63 -18.31 10.13
CA LEU A 114 -6.64 -19.04 10.92
C LEU A 114 -5.46 -18.18 11.43
N LEU A 115 -5.31 -16.95 10.93
CA LEU A 115 -4.23 -16.03 11.33
C LEU A 115 -4.77 -14.86 12.15
N LEU A 116 -5.43 -15.15 13.27
CA LEU A 116 -6.03 -14.15 14.18
C LEU A 116 -5.05 -13.03 14.58
N ILE A 117 -3.80 -13.39 14.86
CA ILE A 117 -2.72 -12.43 15.19
C ILE A 117 -2.38 -11.55 13.99
N SER A 118 -2.29 -12.14 12.79
CA SER A 118 -2.05 -11.38 11.57
C SER A 118 -3.18 -10.39 11.31
N TYR A 119 -4.44 -10.81 11.47
CA TYR A 119 -5.60 -9.94 11.30
C TYR A 119 -5.62 -8.78 12.31
N LEU A 120 -5.27 -9.05 13.58
CA LEU A 120 -5.13 -8.00 14.60
C LEU A 120 -4.04 -6.99 14.24
N VAL A 121 -2.88 -7.47 13.81
CA VAL A 121 -1.78 -6.61 13.34
C VAL A 121 -2.21 -5.78 12.12
N ASP A 122 -2.85 -6.41 11.14
CA ASP A 122 -3.37 -5.75 9.94
C ASP A 122 -4.40 -4.67 10.30
N ASN A 123 -5.27 -4.94 11.27
CA ASN A 123 -6.27 -3.99 11.76
C ASN A 123 -5.64 -2.83 12.56
N LEU A 124 -4.60 -3.09 13.35
CA LEU A 124 -3.87 -2.02 14.05
C LEU A 124 -3.15 -1.10 13.05
N ILE A 125 -2.47 -1.68 12.05
CA ILE A 125 -1.80 -0.93 10.98
C ILE A 125 -2.82 -0.10 10.20
N SER A 126 -3.97 -0.66 9.85
CA SER A 126 -5.01 0.05 9.10
C SER A 126 -5.65 1.22 9.86
N ASN A 127 -5.63 1.17 11.20
CA ASN A 127 -6.04 2.28 12.06
C ASN A 127 -4.90 3.28 12.34
N GLY A 128 -3.77 3.17 11.64
CA GLY A 128 -2.67 4.12 11.68
C GLY A 128 -1.64 3.85 12.78
N PHE A 129 -1.69 2.68 13.42
CA PHE A 129 -0.71 2.33 14.44
C PHE A 129 0.68 2.10 13.82
N PRO A 130 1.77 2.65 14.39
CA PRO A 130 3.12 2.50 13.83
C PRO A 130 3.57 1.04 13.79
N ILE A 131 4.04 0.59 12.62
CA ILE A 131 4.58 -0.78 12.43
C ILE A 131 5.74 -1.05 13.39
N ASP A 132 6.61 -0.07 13.62
CA ASP A 132 7.77 -0.22 14.50
C ASP A 132 7.35 -0.53 15.94
N LEU A 133 6.28 0.11 16.43
CA LEU A 133 5.72 -0.16 17.76
C LEU A 133 5.07 -1.54 17.85
N ILE A 134 4.39 -1.98 16.79
CA ILE A 134 3.83 -3.34 16.72
C ILE A 134 4.96 -4.37 16.78
N GLY A 135 6.05 -4.13 16.06
CA GLY A 135 7.25 -4.98 16.11
C GLY A 135 7.82 -5.08 17.52
N ILE A 136 7.99 -3.95 18.21
CA ILE A 136 8.48 -3.90 19.60
C ILE A 136 7.55 -4.68 20.54
N LEU A 137 6.24 -4.46 20.43
CA LEU A 137 5.23 -5.16 21.25
C LEU A 137 5.26 -6.68 21.03
N LEU A 138 5.38 -7.12 19.78
CA LEU A 138 5.49 -8.55 19.45
C LEU A 138 6.76 -9.17 20.02
N ILE A 139 7.90 -8.49 19.91
CA ILE A 139 9.17 -8.96 20.48
C ILE A 139 9.04 -9.08 22.00
N LEU A 140 8.54 -8.05 22.68
CA LEU A 140 8.33 -8.05 24.13
C LEU A 140 7.39 -9.19 24.57
N ALA A 141 6.31 -9.42 23.84
CA ALA A 141 5.37 -10.50 24.13
C ALA A 141 6.04 -11.88 23.98
N ILE A 142 6.82 -12.10 22.93
CA ILE A 142 7.59 -13.34 22.73
C ILE A 142 8.62 -13.51 23.85
N SER A 143 9.38 -12.47 24.19
CA SER A 143 10.37 -12.51 25.27
C SER A 143 9.72 -12.84 26.62
N ALA A 144 8.59 -12.22 26.95
CA ALA A 144 7.85 -12.52 28.17
C ALA A 144 7.34 -13.97 28.21
N LEU A 145 6.88 -14.49 27.07
CA LEU A 145 6.41 -15.86 26.94
C LEU A 145 7.56 -16.86 27.12
N VAL A 146 8.72 -16.59 26.54
CA VAL A 146 9.95 -17.38 26.73
C VAL A 146 10.36 -17.40 28.20
N VAL A 147 10.40 -16.24 28.86
CA VAL A 147 10.72 -16.16 30.31
C VAL A 147 9.70 -16.92 31.15
N SER A 148 8.41 -16.83 30.83
CA SER A 148 7.35 -17.56 31.53
C SER A 148 7.50 -19.07 31.38
N ILE A 149 7.86 -19.57 30.20
CA ILE A 149 8.11 -21.00 29.97
C ILE A 149 9.32 -21.45 30.79
N PHE A 150 10.44 -20.72 30.74
CA PHE A 150 11.62 -21.06 31.54
C PHE A 150 11.34 -21.05 33.05
N ARG A 151 10.50 -20.13 33.52
CA ARG A 151 10.05 -20.09 34.93
C ARG A 151 9.13 -21.25 35.30
N GLN A 152 8.37 -21.81 34.37
CA GLN A 152 7.52 -22.99 34.62
C GLN A 152 8.30 -24.31 34.60
N VAL A 153 9.48 -24.34 33.98
CA VAL A 153 10.32 -25.54 33.83
C VAL A 153 11.30 -25.73 34.99
N ILE A 154 11.65 -24.67 35.72
CA ILE A 154 12.47 -24.68 36.95
C ILE A 154 11.57 -24.87 38.17
#